data_AF-A0A935DVT5-F1
#
_entry.id   AF-A0A935DVT5-F1
#
_cell.length_a   1.000
_cell.length_b   1.000
_cell.length_c   1.000
_cell.angle_alpha   90.00
_cell.angle_beta   90.00
_cell.angle_gamma   90.00
#
_symmetry.space_group_name_H-M   'P 1'
#
loop_
_entity.id
_entity.type
_entity.pdbx_description
1 polymer ?
#
loop_
_entity_poly.entity_id
_entity_poly.type
_entity_poly.pdbx_seq_one_letter_code
_entity_poly.pdbx_strand_id
1 'polypeptide(L)'
;MSLMRRFTPLFLAALFLAFGIYHFALTYSSGEWKNPSGEMVTKWEDRLQVLREAIPSEVRVAGYVDDSFLSGDPSQVDVNEFQLMQYSVAPVAIQYGTDYEWTIGNFSDDEVLEARLAGVLGAYDLREFGFGLYLIHDLEN
;
A
#
# COMPACT_ATOMS: atom_id res chain seq x y z
N MET A 1 -46.72 -39.14 16.73
CA MET A 1 -45.28 -38.79 16.83
C MET A 1 -44.44 -39.09 15.57
N SER A 2 -44.98 -39.66 14.49
CA SER A 2 -44.21 -40.00 13.27
C SER A 2 -44.07 -38.83 12.26
N LEU A 3 -45.10 -37.97 12.13
CA LEU A 3 -45.08 -36.88 11.14
C LEU A 3 -44.02 -35.81 11.45
N MET A 4 -43.88 -35.38 12.72
CA MET A 4 -42.94 -34.33 13.10
C MET A 4 -41.49 -34.67 12.73
N ARG A 5 -41.06 -35.92 12.94
CA ARG A 5 -39.68 -36.36 12.61
C ARG A 5 -39.37 -36.32 11.12
N ARG A 6 -40.39 -36.43 10.25
CA ARG A 6 -40.21 -36.43 8.80
C ARG A 6 -40.01 -35.02 8.23
N PHE A 7 -40.54 -34.00 8.91
CA PHE A 7 -40.44 -32.60 8.49
C PHE A 7 -39.31 -31.82 9.18
N THR A 8 -38.80 -32.31 10.32
CA THR A 8 -37.64 -31.72 11.01
C THR A 8 -36.44 -31.46 10.10
N PRO A 9 -35.96 -32.41 9.25
CA PRO A 9 -34.78 -32.16 8.42
C PRO A 9 -35.02 -31.11 7.34
N LEU A 10 -36.24 -31.05 6.76
CA LEU A 10 -36.60 -30.04 5.76
C LEU A 10 -36.68 -28.65 6.37
N PHE A 11 -37.24 -28.55 7.57
CA PHE A 11 -37.30 -27.29 8.30
C PHE A 11 -35.91 -26.79 8.69
N LEU A 12 -35.03 -27.67 9.18
CA LEU A 12 -33.64 -27.32 9.49
C LEU A 12 -32.88 -26.89 8.25
N ALA A 13 -33.03 -27.60 7.12
CA ALA A 13 -32.38 -27.23 5.87
C ALA A 13 -32.83 -25.84 5.37
N ALA A 14 -34.13 -25.55 5.44
CA ALA A 14 -34.67 -24.24 5.08
C ALA A 14 -34.15 -23.13 6.02
N LEU A 15 -34.04 -23.42 7.31
CA LEU A 15 -33.55 -22.47 8.30
C LEU A 15 -32.05 -22.19 8.11
N PHE A 16 -31.23 -23.22 7.85
CA PHE A 16 -29.82 -23.05 7.52
C PHE A 16 -29.62 -22.26 6.22
N LEU A 17 -30.43 -22.53 5.20
CA LEU A 17 -30.36 -21.79 3.94
C LEU A 17 -30.73 -20.31 4.14
N ALA A 18 -31.81 -20.03 4.88
CA ALA A 18 -32.20 -18.66 5.20
C ALA A 18 -31.13 -17.93 6.01
N PHE A 19 -30.53 -18.61 7.00
CA PHE A 19 -29.46 -18.05 7.81
C PHE A 19 -28.19 -17.80 6.98
N GLY A 20 -27.83 -18.72 6.09
CA GLY A 20 -26.72 -18.55 5.15
C GLY A 20 -26.92 -17.38 4.19
N ILE A 21 -28.13 -17.23 3.62
CA ILE A 21 -28.48 -16.09 2.76
C ILE A 21 -28.45 -14.79 3.56
N TYR A 22 -28.95 -14.78 4.79
CA TYR A 22 -28.94 -13.60 5.65
C TYR A 22 -27.52 -13.16 6.01
N HIS A 23 -26.65 -14.09 6.41
CA HIS A 23 -25.24 -13.79 6.68
C HIS A 23 -24.49 -13.38 5.42
N PHE A 24 -24.73 -14.07 4.30
CA PHE A 24 -24.18 -13.67 3.01
C PHE A 24 -24.61 -12.24 2.66
N ALA A 25 -25.90 -11.90 2.80
CA ALA A 25 -26.39 -10.56 2.52
C ALA A 25 -25.81 -9.51 3.48
N LEU A 26 -25.64 -9.81 4.77
CA LEU A 26 -25.02 -8.87 5.70
C LEU A 26 -23.52 -8.69 5.42
N THR A 27 -22.75 -9.76 5.26
CA THR A 27 -21.30 -9.72 5.00
C THR A 27 -20.97 -9.18 3.61
N TYR A 28 -21.77 -9.49 2.58
CA TYR A 28 -21.55 -8.97 1.23
C TYR A 28 -22.18 -7.60 0.97
N SER A 29 -23.23 -7.18 1.71
CA SER A 29 -23.78 -5.81 1.57
C SER A 29 -23.09 -4.78 2.45
N SER A 30 -22.28 -5.20 3.43
CA SER A 30 -21.41 -4.31 4.20
C SER A 30 -20.20 -3.87 3.37
N GLY A 31 -20.43 -3.07 2.33
CA GLY A 31 -19.50 -2.04 1.82
C GLY A 31 -18.12 -2.42 1.25
N GLU A 32 -17.56 -3.60 1.52
CA GLU A 32 -16.15 -3.91 1.20
C GLU A 32 -15.88 -4.06 -0.30
N TRP A 33 -16.89 -4.40 -1.11
CA TRP A 33 -16.78 -4.44 -2.58
C TRP A 33 -17.09 -3.10 -3.25
N LYS A 34 -17.43 -2.07 -2.46
CA LYS A 34 -17.77 -0.73 -2.95
C LYS A 34 -16.58 0.23 -2.93
N ASN A 35 -15.36 -0.27 -2.79
CA ASN A 35 -14.22 0.40 -3.38
C ASN A 35 -14.12 -0.16 -4.81
N PRO A 36 -14.75 0.46 -5.82
CA PRO A 36 -14.53 0.00 -7.19
C PRO A 36 -13.02 0.01 -7.38
N SER A 37 -12.43 -1.07 -7.88
CA SER A 37 -10.98 -1.17 -8.08
C SER A 37 -10.41 0.04 -8.82
N GLY A 38 -11.22 0.70 -9.66
CA GLY A 38 -10.93 1.99 -10.27
C GLY A 38 -10.64 3.13 -9.27
N GLU A 39 -11.35 3.23 -8.15
CA GLU A 39 -11.12 4.30 -7.15
C GLU A 39 -9.78 4.13 -6.41
N MET A 40 -9.34 2.90 -6.14
CA MET A 40 -8.03 2.65 -5.54
C MET A 40 -6.89 2.91 -6.53
N VAL A 41 -7.05 2.47 -7.79
CA VAL A 41 -6.06 2.74 -8.85
C VAL A 41 -5.97 4.23 -9.16
N THR A 42 -7.11 4.92 -9.28
CA THR A 42 -7.11 6.37 -9.52
C THR A 42 -6.49 7.14 -8.35
N LYS A 43 -6.80 6.78 -7.08
CA LYS A 43 -6.16 7.42 -5.92
C LYS A 43 -4.65 7.17 -5.87
N TRP A 44 -4.20 6.00 -6.29
CA TRP A 44 -2.78 5.69 -6.41
C TRP A 44 -2.11 6.52 -7.51
N GLU A 45 -2.72 6.58 -8.70
CA GLU A 45 -2.24 7.41 -9.81
C GLU A 45 -2.18 8.90 -9.46
N ASP A 46 -3.20 9.42 -8.80
CA ASP A 46 -3.26 10.82 -8.35
C ASP A 46 -2.10 11.13 -7.39
N ARG A 47 -1.82 10.23 -6.45
CA ARG A 47 -0.72 10.42 -5.47
C ARG A 47 0.65 10.34 -6.14
N LEU A 48 0.83 9.40 -7.06
CA LEU A 48 2.05 9.31 -7.84
C LEU A 48 2.24 10.54 -8.73
N GLN A 49 1.16 11.11 -9.27
CA GLN A 49 1.24 12.37 -9.99
C GLN A 49 1.76 13.49 -9.07
N VAL A 50 1.17 13.65 -7.89
CA VAL A 50 1.61 14.67 -6.92
C VAL A 50 3.06 14.42 -6.47
N LEU A 51 3.47 13.16 -6.27
CA LEU A 51 4.85 12.78 -5.97
C LEU A 51 5.79 13.20 -7.11
N ARG A 52 5.47 12.88 -8.36
CA ARG A 52 6.26 13.29 -9.53
C ARG A 52 6.38 14.80 -9.67
N GLU A 53 5.30 15.53 -9.42
CA GLU A 53 5.29 17.00 -9.48
C GLU A 53 6.10 17.64 -8.34
N ALA A 54 6.28 16.93 -7.22
CA ALA A 54 7.09 17.38 -6.10
C ALA A 54 8.60 17.16 -6.31
N ILE A 55 8.98 16.22 -7.18
CA ILE A 55 10.39 16.01 -7.55
C ILE A 55 10.83 17.16 -8.48
N PRO A 56 11.97 17.83 -8.21
CA PRO A 56 12.44 18.91 -9.08
C PRO A 56 12.67 18.45 -10.52
N SER A 57 12.32 19.30 -11.48
CA SER A 57 12.30 18.98 -12.92
C SER A 57 13.68 18.60 -13.52
N GLU A 58 14.74 19.03 -12.86
CA GLU A 58 16.15 18.79 -13.17
C GLU A 58 16.62 17.39 -12.73
N VAL A 59 15.91 16.76 -11.80
CA VAL A 59 16.23 15.43 -11.29
C VAL A 59 15.92 14.40 -12.36
N ARG A 60 16.97 13.71 -12.82
CA ARG A 60 16.86 12.60 -13.80
C ARG A 60 16.88 11.23 -13.13
N VAL A 61 17.51 11.15 -11.97
CA VAL A 61 17.68 9.92 -11.20
C VAL A 61 17.37 10.21 -9.74
N ALA A 62 16.55 9.38 -9.12
CA ALA A 62 16.23 9.42 -7.69
C ALA A 62 16.53 8.07 -7.04
N GLY A 63 16.77 8.09 -5.73
CA GLY A 63 16.87 6.90 -4.89
C GLY A 63 15.50 6.25 -4.67
N TYR A 64 15.52 5.00 -4.23
CA TYR A 64 14.35 4.26 -3.78
C TYR A 64 14.71 3.42 -2.58
N VAL A 65 13.90 3.51 -1.53
CA VAL A 65 14.03 2.70 -0.32
C VAL A 65 12.68 2.20 0.15
N ASP A 66 12.68 1.00 0.72
CA ASP A 66 11.50 0.39 1.32
C ASP A 66 11.82 -0.12 2.74
N ASP A 67 10.89 -0.87 3.34
CA ASP A 67 11.08 -1.48 4.65
C ASP A 67 12.35 -2.35 4.76
N SER A 68 12.83 -2.93 3.66
CA SER A 68 14.06 -3.75 3.63
C SER A 68 15.33 -2.91 3.77
N PHE A 69 15.32 -1.65 3.34
CA PHE A 69 16.41 -0.71 3.61
C PHE A 69 16.55 -0.47 5.11
N LEU A 70 15.43 -0.27 5.80
CA LEU A 70 15.41 -0.04 7.24
C LEU A 70 15.72 -1.31 8.06
N SER A 71 15.46 -2.49 7.52
CA SER A 71 15.87 -3.76 8.15
C SER A 71 17.33 -4.11 7.88
N GLY A 72 17.94 -3.52 6.84
CA GLY A 72 19.29 -3.83 6.38
C GLY A 72 19.40 -5.21 5.72
N ASP A 73 18.28 -5.85 5.38
CA ASP A 73 18.21 -7.17 4.77
C ASP A 73 17.71 -7.09 3.32
N PRO A 74 18.63 -7.11 2.33
CA PRO A 74 18.26 -6.99 0.92
C PRO A 74 17.45 -8.18 0.38
N SER A 75 17.34 -9.28 1.13
CA SER A 75 16.46 -10.39 0.74
C SER A 75 14.96 -10.08 0.93
N GLN A 76 14.65 -8.99 1.64
CA GLN A 76 13.28 -8.54 1.92
C GLN A 76 12.78 -7.47 0.93
N VAL A 77 13.61 -7.06 -0.04
CA VAL A 77 13.22 -6.08 -1.06
C VAL A 77 12.00 -6.59 -1.82
N ASP A 78 10.93 -5.80 -1.87
CA ASP A 78 9.81 -6.09 -2.75
C ASP A 78 10.14 -5.64 -4.18
N VAL A 79 10.71 -6.58 -4.94
CA VAL A 79 11.12 -6.35 -6.33
C VAL A 79 9.94 -5.95 -7.22
N ASN A 80 8.73 -6.44 -6.94
CA ASN A 80 7.56 -6.09 -7.75
C ASN A 80 7.14 -4.64 -7.50
N GLU A 81 7.13 -4.23 -6.24
CA GLU A 81 6.82 -2.86 -5.85
C GLU A 81 7.83 -1.86 -6.43
N PHE A 82 9.12 -2.16 -6.28
CA PHE A 82 10.19 -1.35 -6.88
C PHE A 82 10.02 -1.20 -8.40
N GLN A 83 9.71 -2.29 -9.11
CA GLN A 83 9.49 -2.25 -10.56
C GLN A 83 8.23 -1.43 -10.92
N LEU A 84 7.13 -1.57 -10.19
CA LEU A 84 5.92 -0.79 -10.41
C LEU A 84 6.17 0.70 -10.17
N MET A 85 6.97 1.03 -9.16
CA MET A 85 7.37 2.40 -8.88
C MET A 85 8.22 2.99 -10.00
N GLN A 86 9.14 2.23 -10.60
CA GLN A 86 9.92 2.70 -11.76
C GLN A 86 9.04 3.17 -12.92
N TYR A 87 7.98 2.43 -13.25
CA TYR A 87 7.05 2.83 -14.30
C TYR A 87 6.18 4.02 -13.88
N SER A 88 5.84 4.08 -12.60
CA SER A 88 4.93 5.07 -12.04
C SER A 88 5.55 6.47 -12.00
N VAL A 89 6.86 6.58 -11.78
CA VAL A 89 7.55 7.87 -11.57
C VAL A 89 8.28 8.41 -12.81
N ALA A 90 8.12 7.74 -13.96
CA ALA A 90 8.67 8.19 -15.23
C ALA A 90 8.29 9.67 -15.51
N PRO A 91 9.20 10.49 -16.08
CA PRO A 91 10.48 10.11 -16.69
C PRO A 91 11.68 10.03 -15.73
N VAL A 92 11.48 10.23 -14.42
CA VAL A 92 12.57 10.11 -13.44
C VAL A 92 12.94 8.63 -13.32
N ALA A 93 14.22 8.31 -13.51
CA ALA A 93 14.71 6.95 -13.25
C ALA A 93 14.88 6.77 -11.75
N ILE A 94 14.51 5.61 -11.21
CA ILE A 94 14.79 5.29 -9.80
C ILE A 94 15.83 4.18 -9.69
N GLN A 95 16.70 4.30 -8.70
CA GLN A 95 17.69 3.29 -8.35
C GLN A 95 17.57 2.97 -6.87
N TYR A 96 17.72 1.70 -6.52
CA TYR A 96 17.61 1.27 -5.13
C TYR A 96 18.75 1.85 -4.27
N GLY A 97 18.44 2.37 -3.10
CA GLY A 97 19.38 3.00 -2.17
C GLY A 97 19.20 4.50 -2.02
N THR A 98 20.10 5.11 -1.24
CA THR A 98 20.04 6.51 -0.77
C THR A 98 21.20 7.36 -1.29
N ASP A 99 21.94 6.90 -2.31
CA ASP A 99 23.11 7.60 -2.87
C ASP A 99 22.72 8.82 -3.74
N TYR A 100 21.49 9.31 -3.61
CA TYR A 100 20.88 10.34 -4.45
C TYR A 100 20.25 11.42 -3.59
N GLU A 101 20.37 12.68 -4.02
CA GLU A 101 19.79 13.85 -3.33
C GLU A 101 18.29 13.68 -3.03
N TRP A 102 17.55 13.12 -3.99
CA TRP A 102 16.12 12.85 -3.85
C TRP A 102 15.89 11.35 -3.81
N THR A 103 15.22 10.87 -2.77
CA THR A 103 14.92 9.46 -2.56
C THR A 103 13.42 9.27 -2.33
N ILE A 104 12.83 8.29 -3.00
CA ILE A 104 11.44 7.89 -2.80
C ILE A 104 11.41 6.77 -1.76
N GLY A 105 10.66 6.98 -0.68
CA GLY A 105 10.41 5.97 0.35
C GLY A 105 9.06 5.30 0.16
N ASN A 106 8.99 3.98 0.32
CA ASN A 106 7.72 3.26 0.43
C ASN A 106 7.73 2.34 1.67
N PHE A 107 6.97 2.70 2.69
CA PHE A 107 7.01 2.05 4.00
C PHE A 107 5.62 1.61 4.44
N SER A 108 5.55 0.45 5.10
CA SER A 108 4.27 -0.11 5.56
C SER A 108 3.83 0.44 6.93
N ASP A 109 4.73 1.05 7.69
CA ASP A 109 4.51 1.50 9.07
C ASP A 109 5.00 2.94 9.30
N ASP A 110 4.05 3.86 9.39
CA ASP A 110 4.30 5.29 9.51
C ASP A 110 4.61 5.72 10.96
N GLU A 111 4.19 4.97 11.98
CA GLU A 111 4.19 5.45 13.38
C GLU A 111 5.60 5.65 13.97
N VAL A 112 6.57 4.86 13.51
CA VAL A 112 7.96 4.90 14.00
C VAL A 112 8.95 5.25 12.87
N LEU A 113 8.44 5.60 11.69
CA LEU A 113 9.24 5.76 10.48
C LEU A 113 10.31 6.85 10.65
N GLU A 114 9.94 8.06 11.09
CA GLU A 114 10.88 9.17 11.25
C GLU A 114 12.03 8.81 12.21
N ALA A 115 11.73 8.12 13.31
CA ALA A 115 12.74 7.68 14.26
C ALA A 115 13.69 6.63 13.66
N ARG A 116 13.17 5.73 12.82
CA ARG A 116 13.99 4.74 12.10
C ARG A 116 14.86 5.41 11.04
N LEU A 117 14.28 6.33 10.24
CA LEU A 117 15.00 7.10 9.23
C LEU A 117 16.10 7.95 9.87
N ALA A 118 15.84 8.63 10.97
CA ALA A 118 16.85 9.40 11.72
C ALA A 118 18.00 8.52 12.28
N GLY A 119 17.79 7.21 12.41
CA GLY A 119 18.83 6.26 12.81
C GLY A 119 19.76 5.83 11.67
N VAL A 120 19.36 6.02 10.41
CA VAL A 120 20.10 5.54 9.23
C VAL A 120 20.46 6.65 8.23
N LEU A 121 19.72 7.75 8.22
CA LEU A 121 19.96 8.94 7.40
C LEU A 121 20.53 10.08 8.25
N GLY A 122 21.29 10.96 7.61
CA GLY A 122 21.81 12.20 8.20
C GLY A 122 20.72 13.27 8.31
N ALA A 123 21.04 14.53 8.00
CA ALA A 123 20.03 15.58 7.87
C ALA A 123 19.16 15.37 6.61
N TYR A 124 17.85 15.28 6.78
CA TYR A 124 16.90 15.14 5.66
C TYR A 124 15.61 15.93 5.91
N ASP A 125 14.95 16.31 4.82
CA ASP A 125 13.56 16.76 4.81
C ASP A 125 12.65 15.62 4.31
N LEU A 126 11.55 15.39 5.01
CA LEU A 126 10.57 14.35 4.69
C LEU A 126 9.23 14.97 4.29
N ARG A 127 8.67 14.48 3.18
CA ARG A 127 7.31 14.84 2.75
C ARG A 127 6.48 13.60 2.50
N GLU A 128 5.34 13.49 3.16
CA GLU A 128 4.38 12.39 3.00
C GLU A 128 3.40 12.63 1.86
N PHE A 129 3.13 11.58 1.07
CA PHE A 129 2.09 11.51 0.03
C PHE A 129 1.03 10.43 0.33
N GLY A 130 1.21 9.72 1.46
CA GLY A 130 0.37 8.69 2.06
C GLY A 130 0.36 7.36 1.29
N PHE A 131 -0.30 6.34 1.86
CA PHE A 131 -0.09 4.92 1.48
C PHE A 131 1.38 4.51 1.60
N GLY A 132 2.07 5.00 2.64
CA GLY A 132 3.47 4.68 2.83
C GLY A 132 4.43 5.41 1.89
N LEU A 133 3.96 6.27 0.99
CA LEU A 133 4.81 6.99 0.05
C LEU A 133 5.37 8.28 0.65
N TYR A 134 6.69 8.42 0.55
CA TYR A 134 7.44 9.57 1.02
C TYR A 134 8.43 10.07 -0.03
N LEU A 135 8.66 11.38 -0.03
CA LEU A 135 9.81 11.99 -0.69
C LEU A 135 10.79 12.44 0.38
N ILE A 136 12.01 11.95 0.29
CA ILE A 136 13.12 12.24 1.17
C ILE A 136 14.09 13.12 0.39
N HIS A 137 14.42 14.28 0.93
CA HIS A 137 15.45 15.17 0.42
C HIS A 137 16.65 15.11 1.36
N ASP A 138 17.77 14.61 0.86
CA ASP A 138 19.03 14.63 1.58
C ASP A 138 19.62 16.05 1.57
N LEU A 139 19.81 16.64 2.77
CA LEU A 139 20.31 18.00 2.93
C LEU A 139 21.85 18.06 2.97
N GLU A 140 22.51 16.91 2.99
CA GLU A 140 23.97 16.82 3.08
C GLU A 140 24.66 16.57 1.73
N ASN A 141 23.88 16.28 0.68
CA ASN A 141 24.36 15.95 -0.67
C ASN A 141 24.35 17.16 -1.63
#